data_AF-A0A8S3ZQW8-F1
#
_entry.id   AF-A0A8S3ZQW8-F1
#
_cell.length_a   1.000
_cell.length_b   1.000
_cell.length_c   1.000
_cell.angle_alpha   90.00
_cell.angle_beta   90.00
_cell.angle_gamma   90.00
#
_symmetry.space_group_name_H-M   'P 1'
#
loop_
_entity.id
_entity.type
_entity.pdbx_description
1 polymer ?
#
loop_
_entity_poly.entity_id
_entity_poly.type
_entity_poly.pdbx_seq_one_letter_code
_entity_poly.pdbx_strand_id
1 'polypeptide(L)'
;MVKSMVEVYQSKQVAYAPHVRHPCPKHMDKEEELYCFDCSTTVCHLCAVISHRACRKIGTVTEAAQQRRETWQGYLKQIPGLINDALESDNLKERYWKEINNNKAGVEKAIKEAAKKMHNIVTVEEAQLLRQVQGNYDNLRNKAMTFNEQMKKLKSFEMNVSSKLSSSSDFDLLVDKDASLAIDSYSQQNQAANRDYRRSCETLASVRWSFHPQNVCRVTLGRVAFSGK
;
A
#
# COMPACT_ATOMS: atom_id res chain seq x y z
N MET A 1 -30.65 26.60 5.13
CA MET A 1 -31.51 27.73 5.53
C MET A 1 -31.77 27.63 7.03
N VAL A 2 -30.87 28.17 7.87
CA VAL A 2 -31.13 28.30 9.31
C VAL A 2 -31.68 29.72 9.49
N LYS A 3 -32.99 29.85 9.68
CA LYS A 3 -33.59 31.14 10.07
C LYS A 3 -32.96 31.55 11.39
N SER A 4 -32.36 32.74 11.41
CA SER A 4 -31.62 33.25 12.55
C SER A 4 -32.55 33.37 13.76
N MET A 5 -32.26 32.67 14.85
CA MET A 5 -32.96 32.87 16.15
C MET A 5 -32.93 34.34 16.60
N VAL A 6 -32.00 35.13 16.08
CA VAL A 6 -31.89 36.58 16.32
C VAL A 6 -33.07 37.34 15.69
N GLU A 7 -33.53 36.95 14.50
CA GLU A 7 -34.68 37.58 13.81
C GLU A 7 -36.01 37.28 14.52
N VAL A 8 -36.12 36.11 15.15
CA VAL A 8 -37.28 35.73 15.97
C VAL A 8 -37.35 36.54 17.27
N TYR A 9 -36.20 36.95 17.82
CA TYR A 9 -36.14 37.75 19.04
C TYR A 9 -36.33 39.26 18.80
N GLN A 10 -35.90 39.77 17.64
CA GLN A 10 -36.02 41.20 17.31
C GLN A 10 -37.42 41.62 16.84
N SER A 11 -38.29 40.68 16.47
CA SER A 11 -39.62 40.95 15.90
C SER A 11 -40.79 40.93 16.89
N LYS A 12 -40.57 40.63 18.17
CA LYS A 12 -41.64 40.69 19.19
C LYS A 12 -41.60 42.03 19.93
N GLN A 13 -42.47 42.96 19.50
CA GLN A 13 -42.97 43.99 20.41
C GLN A 13 -43.51 43.29 21.66
N VAL A 14 -42.87 43.53 22.80
CA VAL A 14 -43.25 42.93 24.08
C VAL A 14 -44.59 43.52 24.50
N ALA A 15 -45.68 42.83 24.20
CA ALA A 15 -46.96 43.07 24.86
C ALA A 15 -46.73 42.90 26.37
N TYR A 16 -47.12 43.90 27.17
CA TYR A 16 -47.01 43.87 28.63
C TYR A 16 -47.78 42.65 29.15
N ALA A 17 -47.05 41.64 29.61
CA ALA A 17 -47.63 40.51 30.31
C ALA A 17 -48.22 40.99 31.65
N PRO A 18 -49.36 40.44 32.10
CA PRO A 18 -49.96 40.79 33.39
C PRO A 18 -48.96 40.58 34.53
N HIS A 19 -48.98 41.48 35.53
CA HIS A 19 -48.15 41.38 36.73
C HIS A 19 -48.48 40.08 37.49
N VAL A 20 -47.65 39.06 37.32
CA VAL A 20 -47.69 37.84 38.13
C VAL A 20 -47.11 38.18 39.49
N ARG A 21 -47.91 38.03 40.55
CA ARG A 21 -47.46 38.25 41.92
C ARG A 21 -46.50 37.13 42.34
N HIS A 22 -45.41 37.50 42.99
CA HIS A 22 -44.41 36.57 43.52
C HIS A 22 -44.36 36.70 45.06
N PRO A 23 -45.24 35.98 45.80
CA PRO A 23 -45.30 36.07 47.26
C PRO A 23 -44.07 35.44 47.93
N CYS A 24 -43.65 36.01 49.05
CA CYS A 24 -42.52 35.52 49.81
C CYS A 24 -42.90 34.25 50.60
N PRO A 25 -42.12 33.16 50.50
CA PRO A 25 -42.43 31.90 51.18
C PRO A 25 -42.32 31.97 52.72
N LYS A 26 -41.69 33.03 53.27
CA LYS A 26 -41.57 33.26 54.73
C LYS A 26 -42.56 34.29 55.26
N HIS A 27 -43.05 35.18 54.40
CA HIS A 27 -43.94 36.28 54.76
C HIS A 27 -45.05 36.36 53.71
N MET A 28 -46.10 35.57 53.89
CA MET A 28 -47.15 35.32 52.88
C MET A 28 -47.91 36.58 52.44
N ASP A 29 -47.84 37.65 53.23
CA ASP A 29 -48.43 38.95 52.94
C ASP A 29 -47.49 39.92 52.19
N LYS A 30 -46.25 39.50 51.90
CA LYS A 30 -45.24 40.31 51.20
C LYS A 30 -44.85 39.71 49.85
N GLU A 31 -44.55 40.58 48.89
CA GLU A 31 -44.03 40.19 47.58
C GLU A 31 -42.50 40.27 47.55
N GLU A 32 -41.87 39.43 46.73
CA GLU A 32 -40.43 39.40 46.51
C GLU A 32 -40.00 40.46 45.47
N GLU A 33 -39.94 41.71 45.92
CA GLU A 33 -39.59 42.86 45.07
C GLU A 33 -38.08 43.13 44.98
N LEU A 34 -37.28 42.49 45.85
CA LEU A 34 -35.83 42.67 45.93
C LEU A 34 -35.08 41.43 45.44
N TYR A 35 -33.84 41.62 45.03
CA TYR A 35 -32.89 40.57 44.67
C TYR A 35 -31.62 40.72 45.50
N CYS A 36 -31.27 39.67 46.23
CA CYS A 36 -29.98 39.57 46.91
C CYS A 36 -28.94 39.02 45.92
N PHE A 37 -27.95 39.84 45.55
CA PHE A 37 -26.91 39.43 44.61
C PHE A 37 -25.92 38.42 45.22
N ASP A 38 -25.68 38.50 46.53
CA ASP A 38 -24.75 37.59 47.22
C ASP A 38 -25.34 36.17 47.33
N CYS A 39 -26.65 36.07 47.56
CA CYS A 39 -27.36 34.79 47.67
C CYS A 39 -28.02 34.35 46.36
N SER A 40 -27.95 35.20 45.32
CA SER A 40 -28.56 34.98 44.01
C SER A 40 -30.06 34.64 44.02
N THR A 41 -30.83 35.17 44.98
CA THR A 41 -32.26 34.87 45.18
C THR A 41 -33.10 36.14 45.26
N THR A 42 -34.37 36.04 44.84
CA THR A 42 -35.41 37.04 45.12
C THR A 42 -35.80 36.99 46.60
N VAL A 43 -36.11 38.15 47.19
CA VAL A 43 -36.46 38.29 48.61
C VAL A 43 -37.46 39.44 48.79
N CYS A 44 -38.29 39.39 49.85
CA CYS A 44 -39.10 40.54 50.27
C CYS A 44 -38.30 41.48 51.19
N HIS A 45 -38.85 42.69 51.46
CA HIS A 45 -38.25 43.68 52.37
C HIS A 45 -37.94 43.14 53.77
N LEU A 46 -38.80 42.29 54.34
CA LEU A 46 -38.57 41.67 55.66
C LEU A 46 -37.39 40.68 55.63
N CYS A 47 -37.32 39.84 54.60
CA CYS A 47 -36.20 38.92 54.41
C CYS A 47 -34.87 39.67 54.23
N ALA A 48 -34.88 40.80 53.52
CA ALA A 48 -33.71 41.65 53.32
C ALA A 48 -33.11 42.13 54.67
N VAL A 49 -33.96 42.59 55.59
CA VAL A 49 -33.53 43.15 56.88
C VAL A 49 -33.20 42.08 57.92
N ILE A 50 -33.86 40.92 57.89
CA ILE A 50 -33.68 39.88 58.93
C ILE A 50 -32.62 38.87 58.50
N SER A 51 -32.84 38.22 57.35
CA SER A 51 -32.03 37.07 56.89
C SER A 51 -30.84 37.50 56.04
N HIS A 52 -30.95 38.61 55.31
CA HIS A 52 -29.91 39.09 54.40
C HIS A 52 -29.22 40.38 54.88
N ARG A 53 -29.31 40.71 56.17
CA ARG A 53 -28.70 41.93 56.75
C ARG A 53 -27.19 42.04 56.57
N ALA A 54 -26.52 40.90 56.45
CA ALA A 54 -25.08 40.80 56.26
C ALA A 54 -24.68 40.76 54.77
N CYS A 55 -25.66 40.64 53.86
CA CYS A 55 -25.41 40.70 52.43
C CYS A 55 -25.12 42.13 52.02
N ARG A 56 -24.10 42.31 51.19
CA ARG A 56 -23.54 43.60 50.79
C ARG A 56 -24.31 44.24 49.64
N LYS A 57 -24.98 43.42 48.82
CA LYS A 57 -25.65 43.91 47.61
C LYS A 57 -27.06 43.33 47.51
N ILE A 58 -28.04 44.19 47.81
CA ILE A 58 -29.46 43.96 47.59
C ILE A 58 -29.95 45.10 46.70
N GLY A 59 -30.64 44.76 45.61
CA GLY A 59 -31.26 45.73 44.70
C GLY A 59 -32.68 45.31 44.35
N THR A 60 -33.34 46.04 43.47
CA THR A 60 -34.67 45.64 43.00
C THR A 60 -34.58 44.46 42.04
N VAL A 61 -35.66 43.68 41.93
CA VAL A 61 -35.74 42.62 40.92
C VAL A 61 -35.59 43.19 39.50
N THR A 62 -36.10 44.40 39.25
CA THR A 62 -35.97 45.09 37.96
C THR A 62 -34.51 45.37 37.60
N GLU A 63 -33.72 45.87 38.54
CA GLU A 63 -32.28 46.12 38.35
C GLU A 63 -31.51 44.82 38.10
N ALA A 64 -31.77 43.78 38.90
CA ALA A 64 -31.12 42.49 38.73
C ALA A 64 -31.49 41.82 37.40
N ALA A 65 -32.77 41.90 37.00
CA ALA A 65 -33.24 41.40 35.71
C ALA A 65 -32.61 42.17 34.56
N GLN A 66 -32.48 43.49 34.66
CA GLN A 66 -31.83 44.31 33.65
C GLN A 66 -30.35 43.96 33.49
N GLN A 67 -29.60 43.86 34.60
CA GLN A 67 -28.19 43.46 34.57
C GLN A 67 -28.01 42.06 33.95
N ARG A 68 -28.91 41.12 34.26
CA ARG A 68 -28.89 39.78 33.69
C ARG A 68 -29.23 39.79 32.20
N ARG A 69 -30.21 40.59 31.77
CA ARG A 69 -30.55 40.77 30.34
C ARG A 69 -29.37 41.30 29.55
N GLU A 70 -28.66 42.31 30.05
CA GLU A 70 -27.47 42.87 29.41
C GLU A 70 -26.36 41.84 29.27
N THR A 71 -26.11 41.06 30.33
CA THR A 71 -25.13 39.96 30.31
C THR A 71 -25.50 38.91 29.26
N TRP A 72 -26.76 38.48 29.21
CA TRP A 72 -27.24 37.50 28.23
C TRP A 72 -27.21 38.05 26.80
N GLN A 73 -27.53 39.32 26.60
CA GLN A 73 -27.37 39.98 25.31
C GLN A 73 -25.90 40.00 24.87
N GLY A 74 -24.97 40.18 25.81
CA GLY A 74 -23.53 40.03 25.57
C GLY A 74 -23.18 38.63 25.04
N TYR A 75 -23.66 37.57 25.69
CA TYR A 75 -23.44 36.19 25.23
C TYR A 75 -24.11 35.91 23.87
N LEU A 76 -25.34 36.36 23.67
CA LEU A 76 -26.07 36.19 22.41
C LEU A 76 -25.36 36.86 21.23
N LYS A 77 -24.62 37.94 21.46
CA LYS A 77 -23.78 38.58 20.42
C LYS A 77 -22.56 37.76 20.05
N GLN A 78 -22.04 36.92 20.95
CA GLN A 78 -20.83 36.11 20.73
C GLN A 78 -21.12 34.76 20.07
N ILE A 79 -22.26 34.15 20.39
CA ILE A 79 -22.66 32.82 19.89
C ILE A 79 -22.55 32.69 18.35
N PRO A 80 -22.98 33.67 17.52
CA PRO A 80 -22.83 33.57 16.08
C PRO A 80 -21.39 33.38 15.61
N GLY A 81 -20.42 34.03 16.27
CA GLY A 81 -18.99 33.86 15.98
C GLY A 81 -18.54 32.44 16.27
N LEU A 82 -18.88 31.91 17.46
CA LEU A 82 -18.56 30.53 17.84
C LEU A 82 -19.17 29.50 16.88
N ILE A 83 -20.39 29.75 16.38
CA ILE A 83 -21.03 28.89 15.38
C ILE A 83 -20.26 28.94 14.06
N ASN A 84 -19.85 30.12 13.60
CA ASN A 84 -19.08 30.25 12.37
C ASN A 84 -17.71 29.57 12.48
N ASP A 85 -17.00 29.76 13.58
CA ASP A 85 -15.70 29.10 13.82
C ASP A 85 -15.83 27.57 13.82
N ALA A 86 -16.91 27.04 14.40
CA ALA A 86 -17.21 25.62 14.39
C ALA A 86 -17.51 25.10 12.97
N LEU A 87 -18.28 25.86 12.17
CA LEU A 87 -18.57 25.52 10.77
C LEU A 87 -17.31 25.58 9.90
N GLU A 88 -16.43 26.56 10.10
CA GLU A 88 -15.15 26.63 9.40
C GLU A 88 -14.25 25.45 9.75
N SER A 89 -14.17 25.11 11.03
CA SER A 89 -13.42 23.95 11.52
C SER A 89 -13.95 22.64 10.93
N ASP A 90 -15.28 22.49 10.80
CA ASP A 90 -15.91 21.31 10.20
C ASP A 90 -15.57 21.19 8.71
N ASN A 91 -15.61 22.31 7.97
CA ASN A 91 -15.18 22.36 6.57
C ASN A 91 -13.69 22.01 6.40
N LEU A 92 -12.82 22.48 7.30
CA LEU A 92 -11.40 22.13 7.29
C LEU A 92 -11.18 20.65 7.55
N LYS A 93 -11.89 20.08 8.53
CA LYS A 93 -11.88 18.64 8.83
C LYS A 93 -12.23 17.82 7.58
N GLU A 94 -13.26 18.21 6.83
CA GLU A 94 -13.63 17.51 5.59
C GLU A 94 -12.52 17.58 4.52
N ARG A 95 -11.88 18.74 4.35
CA ARG A 95 -10.76 18.89 3.41
C ARG A 95 -9.58 18.00 3.80
N TYR A 96 -9.17 18.03 5.07
CA TYR A 96 -8.10 17.18 5.56
C TYR A 96 -8.43 15.70 5.43
N TRP A 97 -9.68 15.31 5.67
CA TRP A 97 -10.10 13.93 5.47
C TRP A 97 -9.99 13.49 4.00
N LYS A 98 -10.36 14.36 3.05
CA LYS A 98 -10.17 14.10 1.61
C LYS A 98 -8.69 13.97 1.25
N GLU A 99 -7.84 14.87 1.75
CA GLU A 99 -6.39 14.81 1.52
C GLU A 99 -5.76 13.52 2.07
N ILE A 100 -6.12 13.13 3.30
CA ILE A 100 -5.64 11.88 3.92
C ILE A 100 -6.06 10.67 3.08
N ASN A 101 -7.32 10.63 2.61
CA ASN A 101 -7.80 9.52 1.78
C ASN A 101 -7.10 9.46 0.43
N ASN A 102 -6.88 10.61 -0.22
CA ASN A 102 -6.15 10.69 -1.47
C ASN A 102 -4.69 10.25 -1.30
N ASN A 103 -4.04 10.70 -0.23
CA ASN A 103 -2.67 10.30 0.11
C ASN A 103 -2.58 8.80 0.37
N LYS A 104 -3.51 8.25 1.15
CA LYS A 104 -3.62 6.80 1.40
C LYS A 104 -3.76 6.02 0.09
N ALA A 105 -4.69 6.42 -0.79
CA ALA A 105 -4.90 5.77 -2.07
C ALA A 105 -3.65 5.85 -2.98
N GLY A 106 -2.96 6.99 -2.98
CA GLY A 106 -1.69 7.18 -3.68
C GLY A 106 -0.59 6.24 -3.19
N VAL A 107 -0.43 6.13 -1.87
CA VAL A 107 0.55 5.21 -1.24
C VAL A 107 0.21 3.75 -1.54
N GLU A 108 -1.06 3.35 -1.43
CA GLU A 108 -1.49 1.98 -1.77
C GLU A 108 -1.21 1.64 -3.24
N LYS A 109 -1.45 2.59 -4.15
CA LYS A 109 -1.12 2.42 -5.57
C LYS A 109 0.39 2.27 -5.77
N ALA A 110 1.20 3.11 -5.13
CA ALA A 110 2.66 3.03 -5.21
C ALA A 110 3.20 1.68 -4.71
N ILE A 111 2.66 1.16 -3.60
CA ILE A 111 3.02 -0.16 -3.07
C ILE A 111 2.70 -1.26 -4.10
N LYS A 112 1.50 -1.23 -4.68
CA LYS A 112 1.08 -2.21 -5.71
C LYS A 112 1.97 -2.15 -6.95
N GLU A 113 2.30 -0.96 -7.42
CA GLU A 113 3.19 -0.78 -8.58
C GLU A 113 4.62 -1.26 -8.28
N ALA A 114 5.15 -0.99 -7.10
CA ALA A 114 6.46 -1.48 -6.68
C ALA A 114 6.49 -3.01 -6.61
N ALA A 115 5.47 -3.64 -6.02
CA ALA A 115 5.34 -5.09 -5.98
C ALA A 115 5.27 -5.70 -7.40
N LYS A 116 4.47 -5.10 -8.30
CA LYS A 116 4.36 -5.55 -9.69
C LYS A 116 5.69 -5.46 -10.44
N LYS A 117 6.44 -4.37 -10.27
CA LYS A 117 7.78 -4.21 -10.87
C LYS A 117 8.74 -5.30 -10.41
N MET A 118 8.77 -5.59 -9.11
CA MET A 118 9.64 -6.65 -8.58
C MET A 118 9.23 -8.04 -9.08
N HIS A 119 7.94 -8.34 -9.11
CA HIS A 119 7.45 -9.59 -9.68
C HIS A 119 7.90 -9.75 -11.14
N ASN A 120 7.74 -8.71 -11.96
CA ASN A 120 8.16 -8.75 -13.36
C ASN A 120 9.67 -9.00 -13.50
N ILE A 121 10.51 -8.37 -12.67
CA ILE A 121 11.96 -8.59 -12.70
C ILE A 121 12.26 -10.07 -12.40
N VAL A 122 11.66 -10.63 -11.34
CA VAL A 122 11.85 -12.04 -10.97
C VAL A 122 11.41 -12.97 -12.10
N THR A 123 10.25 -12.73 -12.71
CA THR A 123 9.75 -13.54 -13.83
C THR A 123 10.65 -13.47 -15.07
N VAL A 124 11.20 -12.30 -15.39
CA VAL A 124 12.14 -12.13 -16.52
C VAL A 124 13.44 -12.90 -16.26
N GLU A 125 14.01 -12.77 -15.06
CA GLU A 125 15.22 -13.48 -14.66
C GLU A 125 15.01 -15.00 -14.64
N GLU A 126 13.89 -15.48 -14.11
CA GLU A 126 13.50 -16.89 -14.16
C GLU A 126 13.45 -17.40 -15.60
N ALA A 127 12.74 -16.70 -16.48
CA ALA A 127 12.63 -17.08 -17.89
C ALA A 127 13.99 -17.01 -18.63
N GLN A 128 14.89 -16.12 -18.22
CA GLN A 128 16.23 -16.05 -18.77
C GLN A 128 17.10 -17.23 -18.32
N LEU A 129 17.10 -17.57 -17.04
CA LEU A 129 17.83 -18.73 -16.51
C LEU A 129 17.32 -20.03 -17.14
N LEU A 130 16.00 -20.20 -17.26
CA LEU A 130 15.40 -21.35 -17.93
C LEU A 130 15.80 -21.43 -19.42
N ARG A 131 15.83 -20.29 -20.13
CA ARG A 131 16.32 -20.24 -21.52
C ARG A 131 17.79 -20.62 -21.64
N GLN A 132 18.63 -20.21 -20.68
CA GLN A 132 20.04 -20.59 -20.67
C GLN A 132 20.21 -22.10 -20.46
N VAL A 133 19.47 -22.67 -19.51
CA VAL A 133 19.46 -24.13 -19.28
C VAL A 133 19.02 -24.86 -20.54
N GLN A 134 17.92 -24.43 -21.16
CA GLN A 134 17.40 -25.03 -22.39
C GLN A 134 18.39 -24.92 -23.55
N GLY A 135 18.96 -23.74 -23.80
CA GLY A 135 19.92 -23.54 -24.89
C GLY A 135 21.20 -24.37 -24.71
N ASN A 136 21.68 -24.49 -23.47
CA ASN A 136 22.80 -25.37 -23.15
C ASN A 136 22.44 -26.85 -23.37
N TYR A 137 21.23 -27.28 -22.95
CA TYR A 137 20.74 -28.63 -23.20
C TYR A 137 20.64 -28.93 -24.71
N ASP A 138 20.06 -28.02 -25.50
CA ASP A 138 19.91 -28.18 -26.94
C ASP A 138 21.26 -28.25 -27.65
N ASN A 139 22.25 -27.46 -27.20
CA ASN A 139 23.62 -27.56 -27.71
C ASN A 139 24.22 -28.95 -27.45
N LEU A 140 24.11 -29.46 -26.21
CA LEU A 140 24.60 -30.80 -25.86
C LEU A 140 23.87 -31.89 -26.65
N ARG A 141 22.55 -31.75 -26.82
CA ARG A 141 21.72 -32.65 -27.62
C ARG A 141 22.14 -32.65 -29.09
N ASN A 142 22.37 -31.48 -29.67
CA ASN A 142 22.81 -31.36 -31.06
C ASN A 142 24.19 -32.00 -31.26
N LYS A 143 25.12 -31.80 -30.34
CA LYS A 143 26.42 -32.50 -30.34
C LYS A 143 26.23 -34.02 -30.32
N ALA A 144 25.39 -34.54 -29.41
CA ALA A 144 25.07 -35.95 -29.36
C ALA A 144 24.44 -36.49 -30.66
N MET A 145 23.58 -35.72 -31.32
CA MET A 145 23.00 -36.11 -32.62
C MET A 145 24.07 -36.14 -33.73
N THR A 146 24.95 -35.14 -33.80
CA THR A 146 26.05 -35.16 -34.78
C THR A 146 26.98 -36.36 -34.58
N PHE A 147 27.20 -36.76 -33.33
CA PHE A 147 27.96 -37.97 -33.02
C PHE A 147 27.26 -39.24 -33.47
N ASN A 148 25.95 -39.36 -33.23
CA ASN A 148 25.18 -40.50 -33.70
C ASN A 148 25.24 -40.62 -35.23
N GLU A 149 25.25 -39.50 -35.96
CA GLU A 149 25.36 -39.51 -37.41
C GLU A 149 26.76 -39.93 -37.90
N GLN A 150 27.83 -39.44 -37.26
CA GLN A 150 29.20 -39.90 -37.55
C GLN A 150 29.36 -41.40 -37.29
N MET A 151 28.80 -41.91 -36.18
CA MET A 151 28.83 -43.34 -35.87
C MET A 151 28.10 -44.19 -36.91
N LYS A 152 26.98 -43.71 -37.45
CA LYS A 152 26.28 -44.39 -38.55
C LYS A 152 27.17 -44.47 -39.81
N LYS A 153 27.86 -43.39 -40.16
CA LYS A 153 28.79 -43.35 -41.31
C LYS A 153 29.93 -44.36 -41.12
N LEU A 154 30.55 -44.39 -39.94
CA LEU A 154 31.60 -45.35 -39.62
C LEU A 154 31.11 -46.80 -39.72
N LYS A 155 29.93 -47.12 -39.18
CA LYS A 155 29.35 -48.46 -39.31
C LYS A 155 29.06 -48.84 -40.76
N SER A 156 28.54 -47.92 -41.57
CA SER A 156 28.30 -48.19 -42.99
C SER A 156 29.60 -48.42 -43.75
N PHE A 157 30.67 -47.68 -43.42
CA PHE A 157 31.99 -47.89 -44.01
C PHE A 157 32.56 -49.25 -43.62
N GLU A 158 32.47 -49.64 -42.35
CA GLU A 158 32.89 -50.97 -41.87
C GLU A 158 32.14 -52.08 -42.61
N MET A 159 30.81 -52.02 -42.72
CA MET A 159 30.03 -53.00 -43.49
C MET A 159 30.47 -53.08 -44.97
N ASN A 160 30.73 -51.94 -45.60
CA ASN A 160 31.19 -51.90 -46.99
C ASN A 160 32.58 -52.53 -47.16
N VAL A 161 33.51 -52.24 -46.25
CA VAL A 161 34.85 -52.86 -46.27
C VAL A 161 34.75 -54.36 -45.99
N SER A 162 34.00 -54.77 -44.96
CA SER A 162 33.81 -56.19 -44.60
C SER A 162 33.17 -56.99 -45.74
N SER A 163 32.15 -56.45 -46.40
CA SER A 163 31.50 -57.08 -47.56
C SER A 163 32.41 -57.14 -48.79
N LYS A 164 33.21 -56.09 -49.07
CA LYS A 164 34.19 -56.11 -50.15
C LYS A 164 35.30 -57.11 -49.87
N LEU A 165 35.80 -57.18 -48.64
CA LEU A 165 36.80 -58.16 -48.22
C LEU A 165 36.30 -59.61 -48.37
N SER A 166 35.04 -59.85 -48.03
CA SER A 166 34.42 -61.20 -48.11
C SER A 166 34.11 -61.63 -49.55
N SER A 167 33.99 -60.70 -50.49
CA SER A 167 33.61 -60.97 -51.88
C SER A 167 34.76 -60.83 -52.88
N SER A 168 35.89 -60.24 -52.49
CA SER A 168 37.07 -60.07 -53.35
C SER A 168 37.94 -61.32 -53.34
N SER A 169 38.56 -61.64 -54.48
CA SER A 169 39.56 -62.70 -54.55
C SER A 169 40.91 -62.23 -53.98
N ASP A 170 41.77 -63.17 -53.55
CA ASP A 170 43.12 -62.85 -53.07
C ASP A 170 43.94 -62.06 -54.10
N PHE A 171 43.73 -62.31 -55.40
CA PHE A 171 44.37 -61.55 -56.47
C PHE A 171 43.88 -60.10 -56.53
N ASP A 172 42.58 -59.87 -56.42
CA ASP A 172 41.99 -58.51 -56.45
C ASP A 172 42.45 -57.67 -55.26
N LEU A 173 42.58 -58.29 -54.07
CA LEU A 173 43.08 -57.62 -52.87
C LEU A 173 44.55 -57.18 -52.99
N LEU A 174 45.36 -57.92 -53.75
CA LEU A 174 46.78 -57.61 -53.95
C LEU A 174 47.02 -56.55 -55.03
N VAL A 175 46.09 -56.40 -55.99
CA VAL A 175 46.20 -55.45 -57.11
C VAL A 175 45.50 -54.12 -56.82
N ASP A 176 44.44 -54.10 -56.00
CA ASP A 176 43.68 -52.90 -55.64
C ASP A 176 44.40 -52.05 -54.57
N LYS A 177 45.55 -51.47 -54.97
CA LYS A 177 46.31 -50.52 -54.16
C LYS A 177 45.49 -49.28 -53.78
N ASP A 178 44.55 -48.90 -54.63
CA ASP A 178 43.68 -47.74 -54.42
C ASP A 178 42.70 -47.96 -53.26
N ALA A 179 42.16 -49.18 -53.09
CA ALA A 179 41.33 -49.51 -51.94
C ALA A 179 42.11 -49.48 -50.61
N SER A 180 43.36 -49.97 -50.59
CA SER A 180 44.21 -49.89 -49.40
C SER A 180 44.49 -48.44 -49.00
N LEU A 181 44.86 -47.60 -49.97
CA LEU A 181 45.08 -46.17 -49.75
C LEU A 181 43.80 -45.44 -49.30
N ALA A 182 42.64 -45.81 -49.84
CA ALA A 182 41.36 -45.23 -49.43
C ALA A 182 40.98 -45.61 -47.98
N ILE A 183 41.24 -46.86 -47.57
CA ILE A 183 41.00 -47.32 -46.19
C ILE A 183 41.94 -46.61 -45.21
N ASP A 184 43.23 -46.50 -45.55
CA ASP A 184 44.21 -45.81 -44.71
C ASP A 184 43.90 -44.32 -44.57
N SER A 185 43.54 -43.65 -45.67
CA SER A 185 43.11 -42.25 -45.68
C SER A 185 41.87 -42.03 -44.81
N TYR A 186 40.86 -42.90 -44.96
CA TYR A 186 39.64 -42.84 -44.16
C TYR A 186 39.89 -43.12 -42.68
N SER A 187 40.78 -44.06 -42.36
CA SER A 187 41.21 -44.37 -40.99
C SER A 187 41.92 -43.18 -40.35
N GLN A 188 42.90 -42.57 -41.03
CA GLN A 188 43.65 -41.42 -40.51
C GLN A 188 42.76 -40.20 -40.29
N GLN A 189 41.85 -39.89 -41.22
CA GLN A 189 40.89 -38.78 -41.04
C GLN A 189 39.97 -39.00 -39.84
N ASN A 190 39.48 -40.23 -39.65
CA ASN A 190 38.55 -40.53 -38.56
C ASN A 190 39.23 -40.76 -37.21
N GLN A 191 40.55 -41.01 -37.15
CA GLN A 191 41.29 -41.08 -35.88
C GLN A 191 41.33 -39.73 -35.14
N ALA A 192 41.48 -38.62 -35.86
CA ALA A 192 41.38 -37.29 -35.27
C ALA A 192 39.95 -37.03 -34.76
N ALA A 193 38.95 -37.30 -35.59
CA ALA A 193 37.54 -37.16 -35.21
C ALA A 193 37.15 -38.03 -34.00
N ASN A 194 37.69 -39.26 -33.89
CA ASN A 194 37.44 -40.15 -32.75
C ASN A 194 38.07 -39.64 -31.45
N ARG A 195 39.23 -38.98 -31.51
CA ARG A 195 39.84 -38.35 -30.31
C ARG A 195 39.00 -37.17 -29.83
N ASP A 196 38.52 -36.35 -30.74
CA ASP A 196 37.62 -35.23 -30.42
C ASP A 196 36.26 -35.72 -29.91
N TYR A 197 35.76 -36.83 -30.47
CA TYR A 197 34.56 -37.53 -30.00
C TYR A 197 34.71 -38.01 -28.55
N ARG A 198 35.81 -38.72 -28.25
CA ARG A 198 36.06 -39.23 -26.90
C ARG A 198 36.10 -38.12 -25.85
N ARG A 199 36.83 -37.02 -26.14
CA ARG A 199 36.82 -35.82 -25.27
C ARG A 199 35.44 -35.25 -25.07
N SER A 200 34.64 -35.21 -26.14
CA SER A 200 33.28 -34.66 -26.07
C SER A 200 32.35 -35.54 -25.24
N CYS A 201 32.49 -36.87 -25.30
CA CYS A 201 31.76 -37.81 -24.45
C CYS A 201 32.16 -37.69 -22.97
N GLU A 202 33.45 -37.54 -22.68
CA GLU A 202 33.94 -37.30 -21.32
C GLU A 202 33.42 -35.95 -20.78
N THR A 203 33.33 -34.94 -21.65
CA THR A 203 32.71 -33.65 -21.32
C THR A 203 31.22 -33.81 -21.02
N LEU A 204 30.47 -34.55 -21.85
CA LEU A 204 29.05 -34.81 -21.64
C LEU A 204 28.78 -35.61 -20.35
N ALA A 205 29.58 -36.64 -20.09
CA ALA A 205 29.45 -37.49 -18.91
C ALA A 205 29.77 -36.76 -17.60
N SER A 206 30.53 -35.66 -17.67
CA SER A 206 30.89 -34.83 -16.52
C SER A 206 29.95 -33.63 -16.29
N VAL A 207 29.01 -33.35 -17.20
CA VAL A 207 28.04 -32.26 -17.02
C VAL A 207 27.16 -32.56 -15.81
N ARG A 208 27.24 -31.71 -14.79
CA ARG A 208 26.26 -31.66 -13.70
C ARG A 208 25.60 -30.29 -13.66
N TRP A 209 24.28 -30.29 -13.67
CA TRP A 209 23.49 -29.08 -13.49
C TRP A 209 23.28 -28.85 -12.00
N SER A 210 23.57 -27.63 -11.55
CA SER A 210 23.33 -27.23 -10.17
C SER A 210 22.90 -25.78 -10.16
N PHE A 211 21.84 -25.49 -9.41
CA PHE A 211 21.37 -24.13 -9.20
C PHE A 211 21.87 -23.66 -7.83
N HIS A 212 22.74 -22.65 -7.83
CA HIS A 212 23.25 -22.04 -6.63
C HIS A 212 22.63 -20.64 -6.51
N PRO A 213 21.60 -20.44 -5.68
CA PRO A 213 21.00 -19.12 -5.52
C PRO A 213 22.03 -18.18 -4.90
N GLN A 214 22.50 -17.21 -5.67
CA GLN A 214 23.29 -16.09 -5.15
C GLN A 214 22.34 -14.94 -4.84
N ASN A 215 22.50 -14.31 -3.68
CA ASN A 215 21.68 -13.18 -3.23
C ASN A 215 20.18 -13.52 -3.17
N VAL A 216 19.76 -14.33 -2.19
CA VAL A 216 18.34 -14.37 -1.79
C VAL A 216 18.00 -12.97 -1.29
N CYS A 217 17.52 -12.12 -2.20
CA CYS A 217 17.34 -10.71 -1.97
C CYS A 217 16.38 -10.58 -0.77
N ARG A 218 16.81 -9.90 0.30
CA ARG A 218 15.87 -9.46 1.34
C ARG A 218 15.01 -8.37 0.69
N VAL A 219 13.96 -8.80 -0.01
CA VAL A 219 13.05 -7.89 -0.69
C VAL A 219 12.31 -7.09 0.37
N THR A 220 12.64 -5.80 0.47
CA THR A 220 11.90 -4.85 1.29
C THR A 220 11.20 -3.88 0.34
N LEU A 221 9.87 -3.79 0.45
CA LEU A 221 9.02 -2.91 -0.37
C LEU A 221 9.17 -1.41 -0.02
N GLY A 222 10.06 -1.09 0.93
CA GLY A 222 10.16 0.22 1.58
C GLY A 222 9.51 0.23 2.97
N ARG A 223 9.48 1.41 3.58
CA ARG A 223 8.88 1.65 4.90
C ARG A 223 7.73 2.65 4.75
N VAL A 224 6.56 2.31 5.26
CA VAL A 224 5.49 3.29 5.45
C VAL A 224 5.83 4.07 6.72
N ALA A 225 6.04 5.37 6.58
CA ALA A 225 6.25 6.27 7.70
C ALA A 225 5.06 7.22 7.81
N PHE A 226 4.49 7.31 9.02
CA PHE A 226 3.55 8.35 9.37
C PHE A 226 4.31 9.44 10.09
N SER A 227 4.29 10.65 9.54
CA SER A 227 4.74 11.85 10.25
C SER A 227 3.56 12.80 10.32
N GLY A 228 3.14 13.11 11.55
CA GLY A 228 2.30 14.28 11.80
C GLY A 228 3.20 15.52 11.78
N LYS A 229 2.70 16.62 11.22
CA LYS A 229 3.31 17.93 11.49
C LYS A 229 3.01 18.35 12.92
#